data_AF-A0A2N0ZXF8-F1
#
_entry.id   AF-A0A2N0ZXF8-F1
#
_cell.length_a   1.000
_cell.length_b   1.000
_cell.length_c   1.000
_cell.angle_alpha   90.00
_cell.angle_beta   90.00
_cell.angle_gamma   90.00
#
_symmetry.space_group_name_H-M   'P 1'
#
loop_
_entity.id
_entity.type
_entity.pdbx_description
1 polymer ?
#
loop_
_entity_poly.entity_id
_entity_poly.type
_entity_poly.pdbx_seq_one_letter_code
_entity_poly.pdbx_strand_id
1 'polypeptide(L)'
;MVSVTRIDSLLKAGEELSNAIKQLDLNQSVKQENILNSFLFNQYQIINIALQQLHTNNGLDDLFIKFHDAREACSRILEHEQRISLSIINSSLKLQDLINKELNDFSLLKNKEELKNNNAFDSKTQKLQQAELSLLDSLNQLNIVKNDLDNLSILPKHIEEKIKGNSESLLKETKESIALNIESAKEYINSSLNSAQNEFDVYTKRGERKIEQLTTNAQSIYKEHSTELADTFIKLEDESANRIQVRIQKAEAIATDLTKRVQDILEEIDEITSSQKLAFSQFIKETRDDLVNSINSSSSVGVNDIQKSQSKALSLIDEKANEDIADIKNRIKTEVDKFESKRKQMDALLEKVGLATDADVTITQANKEEKTANDLRKSGLLLLYISIGLLVAMFAEFIGVDLVSESSKTFNDLTWEFGISRSLIPAVLFIISWIMLITNRKVSKDTDKKNELVPYVIMFLSIIMFTYLFSEFVGIKFLSDIEKTGNSPNLIDFVFRFMTVLLVSSPAIYMLKESAAHRGKENLYRQRGTQLVTISGYLSDLKDEPKAEVKKQLAKNFFSFHDGKADTSNVPDFIKNMNEAISLAKSITPTTNHQPASSDAKDSNSKSN
;
A
#
# COMPACT_ATOMS: atom_id res chain seq x y z
N MET A 1 5.53 -37.18 -41.39
CA MET A 1 4.43 -37.91 -40.73
C MET A 1 4.98 -38.49 -39.44
N VAL A 2 4.67 -37.84 -38.32
CA VAL A 2 4.93 -38.40 -36.97
C VAL A 2 4.12 -39.69 -36.89
N SER A 3 4.73 -40.82 -36.49
CA SER A 3 3.98 -42.07 -36.39
C SER A 3 2.91 -41.93 -35.31
N VAL A 4 1.70 -42.43 -35.57
CA VAL A 4 0.55 -42.38 -34.63
C VAL A 4 0.97 -42.83 -33.22
N THR A 5 1.83 -43.84 -33.14
CA THR A 5 2.42 -44.39 -31.90
C THR A 5 3.20 -43.37 -31.05
N ARG A 6 3.80 -42.35 -31.66
CA ARG A 6 4.56 -41.29 -30.96
C ARG A 6 3.65 -40.22 -30.40
N ILE A 7 2.59 -39.87 -31.12
CA ILE A 7 1.54 -38.95 -30.64
C ILE A 7 0.86 -39.56 -29.41
N ASP A 8 0.52 -40.84 -29.46
CA ASP A 8 -0.07 -41.56 -28.32
C ASP A 8 0.84 -41.55 -27.08
N SER A 9 2.17 -41.61 -27.29
CA SER A 9 3.15 -41.57 -26.19
C SER A 9 3.24 -40.18 -25.54
N LEU A 10 3.14 -39.11 -26.33
CA LEU A 10 3.08 -37.72 -25.84
C LEU A 10 1.77 -37.42 -25.12
N LEU A 11 0.64 -37.87 -25.66
CA LEU A 11 -0.67 -37.72 -25.03
C LEU A 11 -0.72 -38.44 -23.69
N LYS A 12 -0.21 -39.67 -23.63
CA LYS A 12 -0.12 -40.44 -22.38
C LYS A 12 0.75 -39.73 -21.34
N ALA A 13 1.89 -39.16 -21.72
CA ALA A 13 2.73 -38.39 -20.80
C ALA A 13 2.05 -37.09 -20.33
N GLY A 14 1.29 -36.42 -21.21
CA GLY A 14 0.46 -35.26 -20.85
C GLY A 14 -0.66 -35.61 -19.88
N GLU A 15 -1.33 -36.75 -20.05
CA GLU A 15 -2.35 -37.26 -19.13
C GLU A 15 -1.75 -37.62 -17.76
N GLU A 16 -0.57 -38.25 -17.73
CA GLU A 16 0.17 -38.53 -16.49
C GLU A 16 0.51 -37.25 -15.73
N LEU A 17 0.92 -36.18 -16.42
CA LEU A 17 1.15 -34.87 -15.82
C LEU A 17 -0.16 -34.21 -15.32
N SER A 18 -1.24 -34.29 -16.10
CA SER A 18 -2.58 -33.81 -15.70
C SER A 18 -3.05 -34.43 -14.40
N ASN A 19 -2.92 -35.75 -14.31
CA ASN A 19 -3.35 -36.52 -13.16
C ASN A 19 -2.49 -36.20 -11.93
N ALA A 20 -1.18 -36.00 -12.12
CA ALA A 20 -0.28 -35.58 -11.05
C ALA A 20 -0.62 -34.18 -10.51
N ILE A 21 -1.00 -33.24 -11.39
CA ILE A 21 -1.45 -31.89 -11.00
C ILE A 21 -2.81 -31.94 -10.29
N LYS A 22 -3.76 -32.76 -10.75
CA LYS A 22 -5.08 -32.94 -10.12
C LYS A 22 -5.01 -33.60 -8.73
N GLN A 23 -3.97 -34.37 -8.46
CA GLN A 23 -3.73 -35.01 -7.17
C GLN A 23 -3.08 -34.07 -6.13
N LEU A 24 -2.67 -32.84 -6.51
CA LEU A 24 -2.38 -31.78 -5.55
C LEU A 24 -3.70 -31.35 -4.91
N ASP A 25 -4.04 -32.00 -3.81
CA ASP A 25 -5.25 -31.78 -3.02
C ASP A 25 -5.36 -30.30 -2.61
N LEU A 26 -6.36 -29.59 -3.15
CA LEU A 26 -6.67 -28.16 -2.93
C LEU A 26 -7.12 -27.84 -1.49
N ASN A 27 -6.98 -28.77 -0.55
CA ASN A 27 -7.54 -28.70 0.79
C ASN A 27 -6.65 -28.04 1.85
N GLN A 28 -5.49 -27.47 1.50
CA GLN A 28 -4.72 -26.65 2.44
C GLN A 28 -4.78 -25.16 2.10
N SER A 29 -5.39 -24.41 3.03
CA SER A 29 -5.65 -22.97 2.91
C SER A 29 -4.40 -22.15 3.20
N VAL A 30 -3.40 -22.20 2.32
CA VAL A 30 -2.27 -21.26 2.35
C VAL A 30 -2.26 -20.49 1.04
N LYS A 31 -2.42 -19.17 1.12
CA LYS A 31 -2.53 -18.23 -0.01
C LYS A 31 -1.40 -18.34 -1.05
N GLN A 32 -0.25 -18.89 -0.66
CA GLN A 32 0.90 -19.15 -1.54
C GLN A 32 0.70 -20.40 -2.42
N GLU A 33 -0.05 -21.39 -1.96
CA GLU A 33 -0.34 -22.64 -2.68
C GLU A 33 -1.32 -22.39 -3.84
N ASN A 34 -2.28 -21.46 -3.66
CA ASN A 34 -3.20 -21.04 -4.73
C ASN A 34 -2.49 -20.38 -5.92
N ILE A 35 -1.41 -19.63 -5.69
CA ILE A 35 -0.63 -18.99 -6.75
C ILE A 35 0.18 -20.04 -7.52
N LEU A 36 0.81 -20.98 -6.81
CA LEU A 36 1.55 -22.07 -7.44
C LEU A 36 0.61 -22.98 -8.23
N ASN A 37 -0.56 -23.32 -7.69
CA ASN A 37 -1.56 -24.13 -8.38
C ASN A 37 -2.12 -23.42 -9.63
N SER A 38 -2.39 -22.11 -9.56
CA SER A 38 -2.78 -21.33 -10.74
C SER A 38 -1.68 -21.26 -11.80
N PHE A 39 -0.41 -21.17 -11.38
CA PHE A 39 0.73 -21.19 -12.29
C PHE A 39 0.89 -22.56 -12.97
N LEU A 40 0.86 -23.65 -12.19
CA LEU A 40 0.95 -25.01 -12.69
C LEU A 40 -0.21 -25.35 -13.65
N PHE A 41 -1.42 -24.91 -13.32
CA PHE A 41 -2.58 -25.08 -14.19
C PHE A 41 -2.42 -24.32 -15.52
N ASN A 42 -1.90 -23.10 -15.49
CA ASN A 42 -1.64 -22.33 -16.71
C ASN A 42 -0.57 -23.01 -17.60
N GLN A 43 0.56 -23.43 -17.01
CA GLN A 43 1.60 -24.17 -17.76
C GLN A 43 1.04 -25.48 -18.34
N TYR A 44 0.19 -26.19 -17.60
CA TYR A 44 -0.51 -27.37 -18.09
C TYR A 44 -1.43 -27.07 -19.28
N GLN A 45 -2.19 -25.96 -19.25
CA GLN A 45 -3.05 -25.58 -20.37
C GLN A 45 -2.24 -25.31 -21.63
N ILE A 46 -1.09 -24.64 -21.53
CA ILE A 46 -0.18 -24.42 -22.66
C ILE A 46 0.28 -25.76 -23.26
N ILE A 47 0.68 -26.70 -22.41
CA ILE A 47 1.07 -28.06 -22.82
C ILE A 47 -0.10 -28.78 -23.49
N ASN A 48 -1.30 -28.74 -22.90
CA ASN A 48 -2.47 -29.43 -23.41
C ASN A 48 -2.95 -28.86 -24.76
N ILE A 49 -2.91 -27.54 -24.94
CA ILE A 49 -3.23 -26.89 -26.23
C ILE A 49 -2.24 -27.34 -27.30
N ALA A 50 -0.93 -27.34 -26.99
CA ALA A 50 0.09 -27.81 -27.91
C ALA A 50 -0.11 -29.29 -28.29
N LEU A 51 -0.51 -30.13 -27.34
CA LEU A 51 -0.80 -31.55 -27.58
C LEU A 51 -2.08 -31.78 -28.39
N GLN A 52 -3.15 -31.03 -28.14
CA GLN A 52 -4.40 -31.15 -28.91
C GLN A 52 -4.21 -30.71 -30.37
N GLN A 53 -3.34 -29.72 -30.60
CA GLN A 53 -3.03 -29.23 -31.94
C GLN A 53 -2.20 -30.20 -32.78
N LEU A 54 -1.63 -31.27 -32.19
CA LEU A 54 -1.01 -32.37 -32.94
C LEU A 54 -1.98 -33.08 -33.88
N HIS A 55 -3.28 -33.03 -33.60
CA HIS A 55 -4.31 -33.61 -34.46
C HIS A 55 -4.81 -32.65 -35.54
N THR A 56 -4.59 -31.35 -35.37
CA THR A 56 -5.01 -30.32 -36.32
C THR A 56 -3.87 -30.02 -37.28
N ASN A 57 -4.06 -30.36 -38.56
CA ASN A 57 -3.01 -30.40 -39.58
C ASN A 57 -2.60 -28.98 -40.06
N ASN A 58 -2.05 -28.15 -39.16
CA ASN A 58 -1.82 -26.71 -39.37
C ASN A 58 -0.44 -26.36 -39.97
N GLY A 59 0.31 -27.35 -40.47
CA GLY A 59 1.64 -27.14 -41.05
C GLY A 59 2.79 -27.33 -40.04
N LEU A 60 3.99 -27.57 -40.58
CA LEU A 60 5.17 -27.97 -39.79
C LEU A 60 5.69 -26.87 -38.86
N ASP A 61 5.60 -25.61 -39.31
CA ASP A 61 6.12 -24.46 -38.54
C ASP A 61 5.26 -24.13 -37.32
N ASP A 62 3.92 -24.19 -37.45
CA ASP A 62 2.99 -24.02 -36.31
C ASP A 62 3.24 -25.11 -35.26
N LEU A 63 3.40 -26.35 -35.73
CA LEU A 63 3.70 -27.49 -34.86
C LEU A 63 5.04 -27.31 -34.11
N PHE A 64 6.07 -26.80 -34.79
CA PHE A 64 7.38 -26.53 -34.19
C PHE A 64 7.30 -25.47 -33.09
N ILE A 65 6.57 -24.37 -33.33
CA ILE A 65 6.35 -23.31 -32.34
C ILE A 65 5.62 -23.89 -31.11
N LYS A 66 4.58 -24.69 -31.31
CA LYS A 66 3.81 -25.28 -30.20
C LYS A 66 4.61 -26.28 -29.37
N PHE A 67 5.47 -27.08 -30.01
CA PHE A 67 6.40 -27.94 -29.28
C PHE A 67 7.45 -27.15 -28.49
N HIS A 68 7.90 -26.02 -29.03
CA HIS A 68 8.80 -25.12 -28.31
C HIS A 68 8.10 -24.50 -27.07
N ASP A 69 6.86 -24.01 -27.22
CA ASP A 69 6.05 -23.46 -26.14
C ASP A 69 5.81 -24.52 -25.04
N ALA A 70 5.49 -25.76 -25.42
CA ALA A 70 5.30 -26.86 -24.49
C ALA A 70 6.60 -27.23 -23.76
N ARG A 71 7.75 -27.21 -24.45
CA ARG A 71 9.06 -27.42 -23.82
C ARG A 71 9.36 -26.34 -22.78
N GLU A 72 9.12 -25.10 -23.13
CA GLU A 72 9.38 -23.95 -22.24
C GLU A 72 8.47 -24.00 -21.01
N ALA A 73 7.19 -24.38 -21.19
CA ALA A 73 6.28 -24.62 -20.08
C ALA A 73 6.78 -25.71 -19.13
N CYS A 74 7.31 -26.84 -19.65
CA CYS A 74 7.95 -27.86 -18.82
C CYS A 74 9.18 -27.33 -18.08
N SER A 75 10.06 -26.56 -18.72
CA SER A 75 11.23 -25.95 -18.05
C SER A 75 10.82 -25.04 -16.91
N ARG A 76 9.79 -24.20 -17.10
CA ARG A 76 9.27 -23.29 -16.07
C ARG A 76 8.63 -24.05 -14.88
N ILE A 77 8.03 -25.21 -15.12
CA ILE A 77 7.58 -26.09 -14.03
C ILE A 77 8.79 -26.62 -13.24
N LEU A 78 9.85 -27.03 -13.94
CA LEU A 78 11.06 -27.59 -13.31
C LEU A 78 11.90 -26.55 -12.54
N GLU A 79 11.87 -25.27 -12.92
CA GLU A 79 12.52 -24.19 -12.15
C GLU A 79 11.95 -24.04 -10.72
N HIS A 80 10.77 -24.61 -10.45
CA HIS A 80 10.13 -24.62 -9.14
C HIS A 80 10.26 -25.96 -8.39
N GLU A 81 11.29 -26.77 -8.71
CA GLU A 81 11.56 -28.11 -8.16
C GLU A 81 11.44 -28.20 -6.62
N GLN A 82 11.91 -27.18 -5.90
CA GLN A 82 11.91 -27.17 -4.42
C GLN A 82 10.50 -27.11 -3.79
N ARG A 83 9.46 -26.80 -4.56
CA ARG A 83 8.09 -26.55 -4.06
C ARG A 83 7.04 -27.45 -4.68
N ILE A 84 7.43 -28.35 -5.58
CA ILE A 84 6.53 -29.18 -6.36
C ILE A 84 6.75 -30.64 -5.98
N SER A 85 5.70 -31.47 -6.05
CA SER A 85 5.81 -32.89 -5.73
C SER A 85 6.73 -33.62 -6.72
N LEU A 86 7.46 -34.61 -6.22
CA LEU A 86 8.38 -35.43 -7.04
C LEU A 86 7.66 -36.12 -8.22
N SER A 87 6.35 -36.41 -8.06
CA SER A 87 5.53 -36.96 -9.14
C SER A 87 5.37 -35.99 -10.32
N ILE A 88 5.15 -34.70 -10.06
CA ILE A 88 5.02 -33.69 -11.11
C ILE A 88 6.36 -33.41 -11.78
N ILE A 89 7.46 -33.41 -11.01
CA ILE A 89 8.82 -33.27 -11.54
C ILE A 89 9.12 -34.42 -12.51
N ASN A 90 8.88 -35.67 -12.08
CA ASN A 90 9.13 -36.84 -12.92
C ASN A 90 8.26 -36.87 -14.18
N SER A 91 6.97 -36.51 -14.07
CA SER A 91 6.07 -36.41 -15.23
C SER A 91 6.48 -35.29 -16.18
N SER A 92 6.95 -34.14 -15.65
CA SER A 92 7.41 -33.00 -16.45
C SER A 92 8.72 -33.31 -17.17
N LEU A 93 9.67 -33.97 -16.52
CA LEU A 93 10.92 -34.42 -17.14
C LEU A 93 10.66 -35.44 -18.26
N LYS A 94 9.82 -36.45 -17.98
CA LYS A 94 9.43 -37.46 -18.99
C LYS A 94 8.77 -36.82 -20.21
N LEU A 95 7.89 -35.84 -20.00
CA LEU A 95 7.26 -35.11 -21.08
C LEU A 95 8.27 -34.22 -21.85
N GLN A 96 9.16 -33.53 -21.13
CA GLN A 96 10.20 -32.71 -21.72
C GLN A 96 11.16 -33.53 -22.59
N ASP A 97 11.54 -34.74 -22.17
CA ASP A 97 12.38 -35.66 -22.94
C ASP A 97 11.70 -36.11 -24.24
N LEU A 98 10.40 -36.42 -24.17
CA LEU A 98 9.62 -36.78 -25.36
C LEU A 98 9.48 -35.59 -26.32
N ILE A 99 9.23 -34.39 -25.80
CA ILE A 99 9.16 -33.15 -26.60
C ILE A 99 10.52 -32.86 -27.25
N ASN A 100 11.62 -32.97 -26.51
CA ASN A 100 12.97 -32.76 -27.02
C ASN A 100 13.34 -33.76 -28.12
N LYS A 101 12.93 -35.03 -27.96
CA LYS A 101 13.12 -36.04 -28.98
C LYS A 101 12.37 -35.70 -30.27
N GLU A 102 11.12 -35.26 -30.18
CA GLU A 102 10.35 -34.84 -31.35
C GLU A 102 10.90 -33.54 -31.96
N LEU A 103 11.29 -32.53 -31.16
CA LEU A 103 11.92 -31.31 -31.67
C LEU A 103 13.24 -31.59 -32.41
N ASN A 104 14.05 -32.55 -31.92
CA ASN A 104 15.25 -32.99 -32.59
C ASN A 104 14.93 -33.68 -33.93
N ASP A 105 13.91 -34.55 -33.96
CA ASP A 105 13.44 -35.19 -35.20
C ASP A 105 12.84 -34.16 -36.18
N PHE A 106 12.17 -33.12 -35.70
CA PHE A 106 11.70 -31.99 -36.52
C PHE A 106 12.85 -31.15 -37.06
N SER A 107 13.91 -30.90 -36.28
CA SER A 107 15.09 -30.19 -36.76
C SER A 107 15.82 -30.97 -37.87
N LEU A 108 15.83 -32.31 -37.78
CA LEU A 108 16.33 -33.21 -38.82
C LEU A 108 15.45 -33.18 -40.07
N LEU A 109 14.13 -33.11 -39.93
CA LEU A 109 13.18 -32.99 -41.05
C LEU A 109 13.26 -31.62 -41.73
N LYS A 110 13.39 -30.53 -40.96
CA LYS A 110 13.57 -29.17 -41.47
C LYS A 110 14.89 -29.03 -42.23
N ASN A 111 15.99 -29.59 -41.71
CA ASN A 111 17.25 -29.68 -42.45
C ASN A 111 17.12 -30.52 -43.74
N LYS A 112 16.25 -31.54 -43.77
CA LYS A 112 15.97 -32.36 -44.96
C LYS A 112 15.05 -31.66 -45.97
N GLU A 113 14.22 -30.72 -45.51
CA GLU A 113 13.33 -29.88 -46.32
C GLU A 113 14.10 -28.67 -46.89
N GLU A 114 15.04 -28.10 -46.13
CA GLU A 114 16.02 -27.11 -46.61
C GLU A 114 17.06 -27.74 -47.57
N LEU A 115 17.41 -29.03 -47.41
CA LEU A 115 18.15 -29.80 -48.43
C LEU A 115 17.31 -30.20 -49.64
N LYS A 116 15.98 -30.12 -49.57
CA LYS A 116 15.06 -30.31 -50.73
C LYS A 116 14.79 -29.00 -51.47
N ASN A 117 14.91 -27.86 -50.81
CA ASN A 117 14.81 -26.54 -51.44
C ASN A 117 16.15 -26.00 -51.98
N ASN A 118 17.19 -26.82 -52.00
CA ASN A 118 18.40 -26.60 -52.80
C ASN A 118 18.73 -27.76 -53.76
N ASN A 119 17.75 -28.57 -54.16
CA ASN A 119 17.87 -29.55 -55.25
C ASN A 119 16.53 -29.78 -55.99
N ALA A 120 15.85 -28.68 -56.33
CA ALA A 120 14.74 -28.68 -57.30
C ALA A 120 15.14 -27.99 -58.63
N PHE A 121 16.42 -28.10 -59.02
CA PHE A 121 16.94 -27.72 -60.34
C PHE A 121 17.50 -28.91 -61.13
N ASP A 122 17.14 -30.17 -60.81
CA ASP A 122 17.72 -31.34 -61.49
C ASP A 122 16.72 -32.43 -61.94
N SER A 123 15.42 -32.12 -62.00
CA SER A 123 14.41 -33.04 -62.59
C SER A 123 13.72 -32.49 -63.85
N LYS A 124 13.89 -31.18 -64.15
CA LYS A 124 13.44 -30.58 -65.42
C LYS A 124 14.52 -30.53 -66.51
N THR A 125 15.80 -30.72 -66.15
CA THR A 125 16.93 -30.70 -67.10
C THR A 125 17.11 -32.05 -67.83
N GLN A 126 16.78 -33.18 -67.20
CA GLN A 126 16.82 -34.50 -67.85
C GLN A 126 15.69 -34.76 -68.86
N LYS A 127 14.52 -34.12 -68.69
CA LYS A 127 13.42 -34.23 -69.66
C LYS A 127 13.59 -33.32 -70.89
N LEU A 128 14.45 -32.30 -70.79
CA LEU A 128 14.79 -31.42 -71.93
C LEU A 128 15.92 -32.03 -72.79
N GLN A 129 16.89 -32.72 -72.19
CA GLN A 129 17.95 -33.43 -72.93
C GLN A 129 17.44 -34.71 -73.63
N GLN A 130 16.40 -35.38 -73.11
CA GLN A 130 15.74 -36.49 -73.83
C GLN A 130 14.88 -36.03 -75.02
N ALA A 131 14.36 -34.81 -75.00
CA ALA A 131 13.67 -34.22 -76.15
C ALA A 131 14.65 -33.75 -77.24
N GLU A 132 15.84 -33.29 -76.85
CA GLU A 132 16.90 -32.86 -77.77
C GLU A 132 17.55 -34.03 -78.53
N LEU A 133 17.69 -35.20 -77.90
CA LEU A 133 18.14 -36.44 -78.56
C LEU A 133 17.10 -37.07 -79.49
N SER A 134 15.80 -36.93 -79.18
CA SER A 134 14.68 -37.42 -80.02
C SER A 134 14.46 -36.58 -81.28
N LEU A 135 14.71 -35.27 -81.20
CA LEU A 135 14.66 -34.36 -82.35
C LEU A 135 15.86 -34.51 -83.29
N LEU A 136 17.04 -34.90 -82.79
CA LEU A 136 18.21 -35.16 -83.62
C LEU A 136 18.09 -36.48 -84.43
N ASP A 137 17.43 -37.49 -83.86
CA ASP A 137 17.14 -38.76 -84.54
C ASP A 137 16.04 -38.62 -85.61
N SER A 138 15.04 -37.78 -85.35
CA SER A 138 13.98 -37.42 -86.31
C SER A 138 14.50 -36.60 -87.50
N LEU A 139 15.58 -35.83 -87.32
CA LEU A 139 16.22 -35.03 -88.37
C LEU A 139 17.10 -35.87 -89.32
N ASN A 140 17.58 -37.04 -88.86
CA ASN A 140 18.30 -38.01 -89.69
C ASN A 140 17.36 -38.92 -90.51
N GLN A 141 16.15 -39.23 -90.04
CA GLN A 141 15.17 -39.99 -90.84
C GLN A 141 14.56 -39.17 -91.99
N LEU A 142 14.55 -37.83 -91.88
CA LEU A 142 14.11 -36.92 -92.95
C LEU A 142 15.09 -36.82 -94.14
N ASN A 143 16.36 -37.19 -93.96
CA ASN A 143 17.33 -37.28 -95.05
C ASN A 143 17.25 -38.60 -95.85
N ILE A 144 16.57 -39.62 -95.33
CA ILE A 144 16.37 -40.91 -96.04
C ILE A 144 15.14 -40.82 -96.96
N VAL A 145 14.08 -40.12 -96.55
CA VAL A 145 12.89 -39.89 -97.40
C VAL A 145 13.17 -38.94 -98.58
N LYS A 146 14.24 -38.13 -98.50
CA LYS A 146 14.66 -37.24 -99.58
C LYS A 146 15.28 -37.98 -100.78
N ASN A 147 15.83 -39.18 -100.59
CA ASN A 147 16.42 -40.00 -101.66
C ASN A 147 15.42 -40.95 -102.34
N ASP A 148 14.27 -41.24 -101.71
CA ASP A 148 13.21 -42.06 -102.31
C ASP A 148 12.24 -41.24 -103.17
N LEU A 149 12.31 -39.90 -103.09
CA LEU A 149 11.47 -39.00 -103.88
C LEU A 149 12.00 -38.74 -105.30
N ASP A 150 13.27 -39.07 -105.58
CA ASP A 150 13.91 -38.88 -106.89
C ASP A 150 13.62 -40.01 -107.90
N ASN A 151 12.82 -41.03 -107.55
CA ASN A 151 12.51 -42.19 -108.40
C ASN A 151 11.06 -42.32 -108.90
N LEU A 152 10.23 -41.27 -108.80
CA LEU A 152 8.89 -41.24 -109.42
C LEU A 152 8.77 -40.21 -110.54
N SER A 153 9.78 -40.20 -111.41
CA SER A 153 9.67 -39.61 -112.75
C SER A 153 8.96 -40.62 -113.66
N ILE A 154 7.88 -40.17 -114.32
CA ILE A 154 7.03 -40.86 -115.32
C ILE A 154 5.72 -41.45 -114.73
N LEU A 155 4.72 -40.59 -114.43
CA LEU A 155 3.31 -40.77 -114.89
C LEU A 155 2.34 -39.58 -114.57
N PRO A 156 2.60 -38.29 -114.92
CA PRO A 156 1.75 -37.20 -114.45
C PRO A 156 0.84 -36.65 -115.56
N LYS A 157 -0.48 -36.87 -115.42
CA LYS A 157 -1.54 -35.88 -115.73
C LYS A 157 -2.97 -36.36 -115.43
N HIS A 158 -3.20 -37.68 -115.26
CA HIS A 158 -4.55 -38.20 -114.97
C HIS A 158 -4.76 -38.67 -113.51
N ILE A 159 -3.66 -38.89 -112.77
CA ILE A 159 -3.72 -39.29 -111.34
C ILE A 159 -3.84 -38.06 -110.43
N GLU A 160 -3.31 -36.90 -110.84
CA GLU A 160 -3.26 -35.67 -110.03
C GLU A 160 -4.66 -35.09 -109.73
N GLU A 161 -5.58 -35.11 -110.69
CA GLU A 161 -6.97 -34.67 -110.46
C GLU A 161 -7.76 -35.64 -109.56
N LYS A 162 -7.50 -36.96 -109.67
CA LYS A 162 -8.18 -37.97 -108.86
C LYS A 162 -7.66 -38.02 -107.41
N ILE A 163 -6.35 -37.83 -107.22
CA ILE A 163 -5.74 -37.72 -105.88
C ILE A 163 -6.16 -36.41 -105.21
N LYS A 164 -6.23 -35.29 -105.94
CA LYS A 164 -6.67 -34.02 -105.37
C LYS A 164 -8.11 -34.08 -104.87
N GLY A 165 -9.04 -34.63 -105.67
CA GLY A 165 -10.44 -34.80 -105.27
C GLY A 165 -10.64 -35.74 -104.07
N ASN A 166 -9.94 -36.88 -104.04
CA ASN A 166 -10.01 -37.80 -102.90
C ASN A 166 -9.32 -37.24 -101.64
N SER A 167 -8.22 -36.49 -101.80
CA SER A 167 -7.53 -35.86 -100.65
C SER A 167 -8.36 -34.74 -100.03
N GLU A 168 -9.08 -33.95 -100.84
CA GLU A 168 -9.96 -32.88 -100.35
C GLU A 168 -11.21 -33.46 -99.67
N SER A 169 -11.78 -34.55 -100.20
CA SER A 169 -12.88 -35.29 -99.55
C SER A 169 -12.47 -35.90 -98.22
N LEU A 170 -11.33 -36.60 -98.18
CA LEU A 170 -10.80 -37.19 -96.95
C LEU A 170 -10.42 -36.12 -95.93
N LEU A 171 -9.84 -34.99 -96.36
CA LEU A 171 -9.53 -33.87 -95.48
C LEU A 171 -10.81 -33.26 -94.90
N LYS A 172 -11.88 -33.15 -95.69
CA LYS A 172 -13.18 -32.65 -95.24
C LYS A 172 -13.82 -33.59 -94.23
N GLU A 173 -13.92 -34.89 -94.55
CA GLU A 173 -14.46 -35.92 -93.64
C GLU A 173 -13.65 -36.02 -92.35
N THR A 174 -12.32 -35.94 -92.45
CA THR A 174 -11.44 -35.96 -91.27
C THR A 174 -11.62 -34.70 -90.42
N LYS A 175 -11.75 -33.51 -91.05
CA LYS A 175 -12.04 -32.26 -90.32
C LYS A 175 -13.40 -32.30 -89.63
N GLU A 176 -14.43 -32.82 -90.29
CA GLU A 176 -15.77 -32.96 -89.72
C GLU A 176 -15.79 -33.98 -88.58
N SER A 177 -15.12 -35.12 -88.73
CA SER A 177 -14.97 -36.12 -87.66
C SER A 177 -14.18 -35.59 -86.46
N ILE A 178 -13.09 -34.86 -86.70
CA ILE A 178 -12.32 -34.22 -85.62
C ILE A 178 -13.16 -33.15 -84.93
N ALA A 179 -13.92 -32.32 -85.67
CA ALA A 179 -14.78 -31.30 -85.09
C ALA A 179 -15.89 -31.91 -84.22
N LEU A 180 -16.53 -32.99 -84.68
CA LEU A 180 -17.54 -33.72 -83.90
C LEU A 180 -16.93 -34.31 -82.61
N ASN A 181 -15.77 -34.94 -82.71
CA ASN A 181 -15.10 -35.50 -81.53
C ASN A 181 -14.66 -34.41 -80.54
N ILE A 182 -14.21 -33.25 -81.02
CA ILE A 182 -13.88 -32.10 -80.18
C ILE A 182 -15.14 -31.58 -79.47
N GLU A 183 -16.27 -31.43 -80.17
CA GLU A 183 -17.50 -30.94 -79.54
C GLU A 183 -18.05 -31.94 -78.53
N SER A 184 -18.05 -33.25 -78.84
CA SER A 184 -18.44 -34.28 -77.87
C SER A 184 -17.52 -34.33 -76.65
N ALA A 185 -16.20 -34.17 -76.83
CA ALA A 185 -15.26 -34.09 -75.71
C ALA A 185 -15.51 -32.84 -74.85
N LYS A 186 -15.83 -31.70 -75.46
CA LYS A 186 -16.18 -30.47 -74.77
C LYS A 186 -17.50 -30.60 -73.99
N GLU A 187 -18.52 -31.21 -74.56
CA GLU A 187 -19.78 -31.51 -73.87
C GLU A 187 -19.54 -32.42 -72.65
N TYR A 188 -18.73 -33.48 -72.81
CA TYR A 188 -18.37 -34.37 -71.71
C TYR A 188 -17.59 -33.67 -70.59
N ILE A 189 -16.60 -32.84 -70.95
CA ILE A 189 -15.84 -32.05 -69.98
C ILE A 189 -16.77 -31.10 -69.21
N ASN A 190 -17.66 -30.40 -69.92
CA ASN A 190 -18.61 -29.49 -69.30
C ASN A 190 -19.60 -30.21 -68.39
N SER A 191 -20.11 -31.38 -68.79
CA SER A 191 -21.01 -32.17 -67.94
C SER A 191 -20.28 -32.69 -66.68
N SER A 192 -19.04 -33.14 -66.83
CA SER A 192 -18.23 -33.61 -65.71
C SER A 192 -17.87 -32.47 -64.75
N LEU A 193 -17.58 -31.28 -65.28
CA LEU A 193 -17.29 -30.09 -64.48
C LEU A 193 -18.53 -29.62 -63.70
N ASN A 194 -19.70 -29.57 -64.35
CA ASN A 194 -20.97 -29.24 -63.69
C ASN A 194 -21.35 -30.28 -62.63
N SER A 195 -21.11 -31.57 -62.88
CA SER A 195 -21.32 -32.63 -61.89
C SER A 195 -20.42 -32.46 -60.67
N ALA A 196 -19.13 -32.18 -60.89
CA ALA A 196 -18.18 -31.95 -59.80
C ALA A 196 -18.56 -30.70 -58.98
N GLN A 197 -18.96 -29.60 -59.66
CA GLN A 197 -19.43 -28.38 -58.99
C GLN A 197 -20.66 -28.64 -58.11
N ASN A 198 -21.65 -29.38 -58.62
CA ASN A 198 -22.84 -29.74 -57.83
C ASN A 198 -22.48 -30.59 -56.61
N GLU A 199 -21.55 -31.53 -56.75
CA GLU A 199 -21.07 -32.35 -55.64
C GLU A 199 -20.33 -31.50 -54.58
N PHE A 200 -19.46 -30.58 -55.01
CA PHE A 200 -18.81 -29.63 -54.12
C PHE A 200 -19.80 -28.73 -53.37
N ASP A 201 -20.85 -28.26 -54.04
CA ASP A 201 -21.92 -27.45 -53.41
C ASP A 201 -22.67 -28.23 -52.32
N VAL A 202 -22.92 -29.52 -52.55
CA VAL A 202 -23.56 -30.40 -51.56
C VAL A 202 -22.65 -30.58 -50.33
N TYR A 203 -21.35 -30.80 -50.54
CA TYR A 203 -20.40 -30.92 -49.44
C TYR A 203 -20.23 -29.62 -48.66
N THR A 204 -20.16 -28.48 -49.35
CA THR A 204 -20.06 -27.15 -48.72
C THR A 204 -21.29 -26.87 -47.87
N LYS A 205 -22.51 -27.05 -48.41
CA LYS A 205 -23.76 -26.87 -47.64
C LYS A 205 -23.87 -27.82 -46.45
N ARG A 206 -23.36 -29.04 -46.56
CA ARG A 206 -23.33 -30.00 -45.45
C ARG A 206 -22.34 -29.56 -44.36
N GLY A 207 -21.18 -29.02 -44.76
CA GLY A 207 -20.20 -28.42 -43.86
C GLY A 207 -20.78 -27.23 -43.11
N GLU A 208 -21.38 -26.28 -43.83
CA GLU A 208 -22.03 -25.08 -43.26
C GLU A 208 -23.09 -25.44 -42.21
N ARG A 209 -24.00 -26.37 -42.52
CA ARG A 209 -25.01 -26.84 -41.55
C ARG A 209 -24.39 -27.46 -40.30
N LYS A 210 -23.31 -28.22 -40.44
CA LYS A 210 -22.64 -28.84 -39.30
C LYS A 210 -21.93 -27.79 -38.44
N ILE A 211 -21.34 -26.78 -39.06
CA ILE A 211 -20.74 -25.63 -38.36
C ILE A 211 -21.84 -24.88 -37.61
N GLU A 212 -22.95 -24.55 -38.26
CA GLU A 212 -24.09 -23.85 -37.64
C GLU A 212 -24.67 -24.62 -36.44
N GLN A 213 -24.81 -25.94 -36.57
CA GLN A 213 -25.24 -26.80 -35.47
C GLN A 213 -24.25 -26.79 -34.29
N LEU A 214 -22.94 -26.88 -34.57
CA LEU A 214 -21.91 -26.82 -33.52
C LEU A 214 -21.87 -25.45 -32.83
N THR A 215 -22.01 -24.36 -33.60
CA THR A 215 -22.06 -23.00 -33.07
C THR A 215 -23.29 -22.80 -32.18
N THR A 216 -24.46 -23.25 -32.63
CA THR A 216 -25.71 -23.15 -31.85
C THR A 216 -25.63 -23.98 -30.56
N ASN A 217 -25.07 -25.19 -30.63
CA ASN A 217 -24.87 -26.04 -29.45
C ASN A 217 -23.89 -25.41 -28.45
N ALA A 218 -22.76 -24.87 -28.93
CA ALA A 218 -21.79 -24.19 -28.08
C ALA A 218 -22.38 -22.94 -27.40
N GLN A 219 -23.18 -22.15 -28.12
CA GLN A 219 -23.88 -21.00 -27.54
C GLN A 219 -24.90 -21.41 -26.48
N SER A 220 -25.63 -22.51 -26.69
CA SER A 220 -26.57 -23.05 -25.71
C SER A 220 -25.86 -23.49 -24.43
N ILE A 221 -24.79 -24.27 -24.56
CA ILE A 221 -23.98 -24.75 -23.42
C ILE A 221 -23.36 -23.57 -22.66
N TYR A 222 -22.85 -22.56 -23.37
CA TYR A 222 -22.32 -21.35 -22.74
C TYR A 222 -23.39 -20.62 -21.93
N LYS A 223 -24.60 -20.48 -22.48
CA LYS A 223 -25.72 -19.82 -21.79
C LYS A 223 -26.18 -20.61 -20.56
N GLU A 224 -26.20 -21.94 -20.66
CA GLU A 224 -26.51 -22.84 -19.55
C GLU A 224 -25.49 -22.66 -18.40
N HIS A 225 -24.19 -22.77 -18.69
CA HIS A 225 -23.15 -22.57 -17.68
C HIS A 225 -23.11 -21.16 -17.11
N SER A 226 -23.38 -20.12 -17.93
CA SER A 226 -23.47 -18.75 -17.43
C SER A 226 -24.63 -18.58 -16.45
N THR A 227 -25.74 -19.30 -16.65
CA THR A 227 -26.90 -19.26 -15.76
C THR A 227 -26.61 -20.03 -14.47
N GLU A 228 -26.04 -21.23 -14.58
CA GLU A 228 -25.62 -22.05 -13.44
C GLU A 228 -24.59 -21.31 -12.55
N LEU A 229 -23.65 -20.59 -13.16
CA LEU A 229 -22.67 -19.79 -12.44
C LEU A 229 -23.34 -18.62 -11.70
N ALA A 230 -24.30 -17.92 -12.34
CA ALA A 230 -25.06 -16.85 -11.71
C ALA A 230 -25.86 -17.37 -10.50
N ASP A 231 -26.52 -18.51 -10.64
CA ASP A 231 -27.26 -19.15 -9.54
C ASP A 231 -26.34 -19.56 -8.38
N THR A 232 -25.14 -20.05 -8.70
CA THR A 232 -24.12 -20.39 -7.69
C THR A 232 -23.64 -19.15 -6.94
N PHE A 233 -23.44 -18.02 -7.64
CA PHE A 233 -23.08 -16.75 -7.01
C PHE A 233 -24.19 -16.24 -6.09
N ILE A 234 -25.45 -16.27 -6.50
CA ILE A 234 -26.59 -15.87 -5.67
C ILE A 234 -26.65 -16.73 -4.40
N LYS A 235 -26.48 -18.05 -4.53
CA LYS A 235 -26.46 -18.96 -3.38
C LYS A 235 -25.31 -18.68 -2.41
N LEU A 236 -24.11 -18.36 -2.92
CA LEU A 236 -22.96 -17.99 -2.11
C LEU A 236 -23.15 -16.62 -1.43
N GLU A 237 -23.78 -15.67 -2.13
CA GLU A 237 -24.13 -14.36 -1.59
C GLU A 237 -25.10 -14.52 -0.40
N ASP A 238 -26.17 -15.29 -0.57
CA ASP A 238 -27.13 -15.62 0.50
C ASP A 238 -26.48 -16.34 1.68
N GLU A 239 -25.59 -17.32 1.41
CA GLU A 239 -24.85 -18.01 2.47
C GLU A 239 -23.92 -17.05 3.22
N SER A 240 -23.25 -16.14 2.50
CA SER A 240 -22.35 -15.15 3.10
C SER A 240 -23.13 -14.14 3.96
N ALA A 241 -24.28 -13.66 3.48
CA ALA A 241 -25.16 -12.76 4.20
C ALA A 241 -25.66 -13.41 5.49
N ASN A 242 -26.08 -14.68 5.43
CA ASN A 242 -26.46 -15.46 6.60
C ASN A 242 -25.31 -15.63 7.60
N ARG A 243 -24.09 -15.95 7.14
CA ARG A 243 -22.89 -16.06 8.00
C ARG A 243 -22.55 -14.73 8.67
N ILE A 244 -22.69 -13.61 7.96
CA ILE A 244 -22.46 -12.27 8.50
C ILE A 244 -23.52 -11.95 9.57
N GLN A 245 -24.80 -12.22 9.30
CA GLN A 245 -25.88 -12.00 10.25
C GLN A 245 -25.69 -12.80 11.56
N VAL A 246 -25.31 -14.07 11.47
CA VAL A 246 -25.00 -14.91 12.64
C VAL A 246 -23.82 -14.33 13.45
N ARG A 247 -22.80 -13.79 12.77
CA ARG A 247 -21.66 -13.16 13.45
C ARG A 247 -22.05 -11.84 14.13
N ILE A 248 -22.91 -11.04 13.50
CA ILE A 248 -23.46 -9.82 14.10
C ILE A 248 -24.24 -10.16 15.37
N GLN A 249 -25.16 -11.13 15.31
CA GLN A 249 -25.93 -11.57 16.49
C GLN A 249 -25.03 -12.09 17.61
N LYS A 250 -23.96 -12.82 17.27
CA LYS A 250 -22.97 -13.27 18.26
C LYS A 250 -22.21 -12.11 18.89
N ALA A 251 -21.84 -11.10 18.09
CA ALA A 251 -21.19 -9.90 18.59
C ALA A 251 -22.12 -9.07 19.50
N GLU A 252 -23.40 -8.93 19.14
CA GLU A 252 -24.42 -8.28 19.96
C GLU A 252 -24.63 -9.00 21.29
N ALA A 253 -24.68 -10.34 21.29
CA ALA A 253 -24.76 -11.14 22.52
C ALA A 253 -23.54 -10.94 23.43
N ILE A 254 -22.32 -10.90 22.85
CA ILE A 254 -21.09 -10.63 23.61
C ILE A 254 -21.08 -9.20 24.16
N ALA A 255 -21.50 -8.21 23.37
CA ALA A 255 -21.60 -6.82 23.82
C ALA A 255 -22.59 -6.66 24.97
N THR A 256 -23.72 -7.37 24.91
CA THR A 256 -24.73 -7.38 25.98
C THR A 256 -24.20 -8.03 27.26
N ASP A 257 -23.49 -9.16 27.17
CA ASP A 257 -22.84 -9.81 28.32
C ASP A 257 -21.77 -8.91 28.94
N LEU A 258 -20.94 -8.26 28.11
CA LEU A 258 -19.90 -7.34 28.59
C LEU A 258 -20.50 -6.13 29.30
N THR A 259 -21.57 -5.55 28.74
CA THR A 259 -22.29 -4.42 29.36
C THR A 259 -22.85 -4.83 30.73
N LYS A 260 -23.40 -6.03 30.83
CA LYS A 260 -23.89 -6.57 32.12
C LYS A 260 -22.74 -6.74 33.12
N ARG A 261 -21.61 -7.33 32.72
CA ARG A 261 -20.43 -7.48 33.60
C ARG A 261 -19.89 -6.13 34.07
N VAL A 262 -19.86 -5.12 33.21
CA VAL A 262 -19.46 -3.76 33.58
C VAL A 262 -20.42 -3.19 34.63
N GLN A 263 -21.73 -3.41 34.47
CA GLN A 263 -22.71 -2.97 35.46
C GLN A 263 -22.54 -3.70 36.80
N ASP A 264 -22.35 -5.02 36.78
CA ASP A 264 -22.10 -5.82 37.99
C ASP A 264 -20.81 -5.36 38.71
N ILE A 265 -19.74 -5.04 37.97
CA ILE A 265 -18.49 -4.50 38.52
C ILE A 265 -18.69 -3.10 39.12
N LEU A 266 -19.49 -2.24 38.48
CA LEU A 266 -19.78 -0.91 39.01
C LEU A 266 -20.54 -1.00 40.35
N GLU A 267 -21.48 -1.93 40.46
CA GLU A 267 -22.22 -2.19 41.70
C GLU A 267 -21.28 -2.72 42.81
N GLU A 268 -20.36 -3.63 42.48
CA GLU A 268 -19.33 -4.13 43.41
C GLU A 268 -18.37 -3.01 43.87
N ILE A 269 -17.96 -2.11 42.97
CA ILE A 269 -17.12 -0.95 43.30
C ILE A 269 -17.85 0.00 44.26
N ASP A 270 -19.14 0.24 44.06
CA ASP A 270 -19.94 1.08 44.95
C ASP A 270 -20.09 0.46 46.35
N GLU A 271 -20.24 -0.87 46.42
CA GLU A 271 -20.28 -1.61 47.69
C GLU A 271 -18.93 -1.56 48.43
N ILE A 272 -17.82 -1.78 47.72
CA ILE A 272 -16.46 -1.65 48.27
C ILE A 272 -16.18 -0.22 48.74
N THR A 273 -16.56 0.79 47.96
CA THR A 273 -16.36 2.20 48.30
C THR A 273 -17.17 2.56 49.55
N SER A 274 -18.39 2.05 49.66
CA SER A 274 -19.25 2.23 50.83
C SER A 274 -18.69 1.55 52.07
N SER A 275 -18.17 0.32 51.94
CA SER A 275 -17.56 -0.42 53.05
C SER A 275 -16.25 0.24 53.52
N GLN A 276 -15.41 0.70 52.59
CA GLN A 276 -14.16 1.42 52.90
C GLN A 276 -14.44 2.76 53.59
N LYS A 277 -15.46 3.51 53.13
CA LYS A 277 -15.88 4.76 53.78
C LYS A 277 -16.34 4.52 55.21
N LEU A 278 -17.08 3.44 55.45
CA LEU A 278 -17.55 3.06 56.79
C LEU A 278 -16.39 2.63 57.69
N ALA A 279 -15.50 1.77 57.20
CA ALA A 279 -14.28 1.36 57.91
C ALA A 279 -13.36 2.55 58.23
N PHE A 280 -13.19 3.48 57.29
CA PHE A 280 -12.39 4.69 57.49
C PHE A 280 -13.03 5.64 58.51
N SER A 281 -14.36 5.81 58.48
CA SER A 281 -15.08 6.59 59.49
C SER A 281 -14.94 5.98 60.88
N GLN A 282 -14.98 4.64 60.97
CA GLN A 282 -14.79 3.93 62.23
C GLN A 282 -13.36 4.06 62.73
N PHE A 283 -12.36 3.91 61.85
CA PHE A 283 -10.95 4.15 62.17
C PHE A 283 -10.69 5.59 62.64
N ILE A 284 -11.26 6.60 61.98
CA ILE A 284 -11.16 8.01 62.42
C ILE A 284 -11.75 8.17 63.82
N LYS A 285 -12.91 7.53 64.09
CA LYS A 285 -13.56 7.60 65.39
C LYS A 285 -12.72 6.94 66.48
N GLU A 286 -12.24 5.71 66.24
CA GLU A 286 -11.38 4.97 67.17
C GLU A 286 -10.07 5.73 67.43
N THR A 287 -9.40 6.22 66.38
CA THR A 287 -8.17 7.02 66.51
C THR A 287 -8.42 8.32 67.27
N ARG A 288 -9.55 8.98 67.04
CA ARG A 288 -9.93 10.20 67.79
C ARG A 288 -10.19 9.88 69.25
N ASP A 289 -10.91 8.81 69.56
CA ASP A 289 -11.24 8.41 70.93
C ASP A 289 -9.96 7.99 71.69
N ASP A 290 -9.06 7.24 71.05
CA ASP A 290 -7.74 6.89 71.60
C ASP A 290 -6.87 8.11 71.83
N LEU A 291 -6.83 9.05 70.88
CA LEU A 291 -6.10 10.31 71.03
C LEU A 291 -6.68 11.14 72.17
N VAL A 292 -8.00 11.28 72.26
CA VAL A 292 -8.67 12.02 73.35
C VAL A 292 -8.41 11.36 74.69
N ASN A 293 -8.46 10.02 74.77
CA ASN A 293 -8.16 9.29 76.00
C ASN A 293 -6.68 9.40 76.40
N SER A 294 -5.77 9.35 75.43
CA SER A 294 -4.33 9.55 75.65
C SER A 294 -4.01 10.98 76.07
N ILE A 295 -4.65 11.99 75.43
CA ILE A 295 -4.57 13.39 75.84
C ILE A 295 -5.13 13.57 77.24
N ASN A 296 -6.28 12.98 77.57
CA ASN A 296 -6.88 13.11 78.90
C ASN A 296 -6.03 12.42 79.98
N SER A 297 -5.44 11.25 79.70
CA SER A 297 -4.57 10.56 80.67
C SER A 297 -3.22 11.28 80.82
N SER A 298 -2.60 11.71 79.70
CA SER A 298 -1.34 12.44 79.69
C SER A 298 -1.50 13.86 80.25
N SER A 299 -2.65 14.51 80.00
CA SER A 299 -3.03 15.79 80.62
C SER A 299 -3.33 15.63 82.10
N SER A 300 -3.99 14.56 82.54
CA SER A 300 -4.20 14.29 83.98
C SER A 300 -2.89 14.01 84.72
N VAL A 301 -1.94 13.30 84.08
CA VAL A 301 -0.58 13.08 84.64
C VAL A 301 0.21 14.39 84.61
N GLY A 302 0.16 15.11 83.50
CA GLY A 302 0.82 16.41 83.32
C GLY A 302 0.30 17.47 84.28
N VAL A 303 -1.00 17.55 84.55
CA VAL A 303 -1.60 18.49 85.52
C VAL A 303 -1.18 18.15 86.95
N ASN A 304 -1.07 16.86 87.30
CA ASN A 304 -0.52 16.44 88.59
C ASN A 304 0.97 16.76 88.72
N ASP A 305 1.76 16.51 87.67
CA ASP A 305 3.18 16.85 87.63
C ASP A 305 3.42 18.36 87.59
N ILE A 306 2.53 19.13 86.96
CA ILE A 306 2.52 20.60 86.97
C ILE A 306 2.14 21.10 88.36
N GLN A 307 1.15 20.55 89.06
CA GLN A 307 0.85 20.95 90.44
C GLN A 307 2.01 20.63 91.40
N LYS A 308 2.63 19.47 91.24
CA LYS A 308 3.80 19.04 92.02
C LYS A 308 5.04 19.89 91.72
N SER A 309 5.24 20.24 90.45
CA SER A 309 6.32 21.12 90.00
C SER A 309 6.05 22.59 90.30
N GLN A 310 4.79 23.05 90.33
CA GLN A 310 4.41 24.40 90.75
C GLN A 310 4.58 24.59 92.25
N SER A 311 4.25 23.58 93.07
CA SER A 311 4.54 23.59 94.52
C SER A 311 6.06 23.65 94.79
N LYS A 312 6.85 22.92 93.99
CA LYS A 312 8.32 22.92 94.06
C LYS A 312 8.97 24.15 93.42
N ALA A 313 8.32 24.75 92.42
CA ALA A 313 8.76 25.99 91.77
C ALA A 313 8.41 27.21 92.60
N LEU A 314 7.26 27.27 93.29
CA LEU A 314 6.93 28.34 94.23
C LEU A 314 7.96 28.45 95.36
N SER A 315 8.45 27.32 95.89
CA SER A 315 9.52 27.33 96.89
C SER A 315 10.89 27.75 96.34
N LEU A 316 11.15 27.52 95.04
CA LEU A 316 12.41 27.91 94.37
C LEU A 316 12.34 29.31 93.75
N ILE A 317 11.14 29.83 93.45
CA ILE A 317 10.88 31.17 92.92
C ILE A 317 11.07 32.21 94.00
N ASP A 318 10.68 31.98 95.26
CA ASP A 318 10.98 32.93 96.34
C ASP A 318 12.50 33.09 96.58
N GLU A 319 13.28 32.04 96.33
CA GLU A 319 14.73 32.02 96.48
C GLU A 319 15.45 32.61 95.24
N LYS A 320 14.97 32.30 94.03
CA LYS A 320 15.60 32.69 92.74
C LYS A 320 15.07 34.01 92.15
N ALA A 321 13.83 34.42 92.45
CA ALA A 321 13.28 35.70 91.96
C ALA A 321 14.05 36.91 92.51
N ASN A 322 14.61 36.80 93.72
CA ASN A 322 15.46 37.86 94.28
C ASN A 322 16.83 37.97 93.56
N GLU A 323 17.28 36.89 92.89
CA GLU A 323 18.56 36.84 92.17
C GLU A 323 18.39 37.20 90.67
N ASP A 324 17.36 36.66 90.00
CA ASP A 324 17.16 36.81 88.55
C ASP A 324 16.48 38.14 88.13
N ILE A 325 15.75 38.83 89.03
CA ILE A 325 15.18 40.16 88.76
C ILE A 325 16.28 41.20 88.47
N ALA A 326 17.47 41.03 89.07
CA ALA A 326 18.62 41.89 88.81
C ALA A 326 19.25 41.65 87.42
N ASP A 327 19.21 40.40 86.92
CA ASP A 327 19.92 39.98 85.70
C ASP A 327 19.04 40.12 84.43
N ILE A 328 17.73 39.87 84.56
CA ILE A 328 16.74 40.01 83.46
C ILE A 328 16.58 41.48 83.02
N LYS A 329 16.70 42.43 83.96
CA LYS A 329 16.63 43.87 83.66
C LYS A 329 17.77 44.34 82.73
N ASN A 330 18.92 43.66 82.75
CA ASN A 330 20.07 43.96 81.90
C ASN A 330 19.99 43.26 80.53
N ARG A 331 19.45 42.04 80.43
CA ARG A 331 19.29 41.33 79.14
C ARG A 331 18.14 41.87 78.28
N ILE A 332 17.03 42.32 78.86
CA ILE A 332 15.92 42.92 78.10
C ILE A 332 16.36 44.23 77.42
N LYS A 333 17.19 45.04 78.09
CA LYS A 333 17.72 46.28 77.51
C LYS A 333 18.60 46.02 76.28
N THR A 334 19.44 44.99 76.35
CA THR A 334 20.36 44.59 75.25
C THR A 334 19.61 43.94 74.07
N GLU A 335 18.63 43.09 74.40
CA GLU A 335 17.51 42.56 73.61
C GLU A 335 16.87 43.51 72.57
N VAL A 336 16.34 44.58 73.14
CA VAL A 336 15.51 45.59 72.48
C VAL A 336 16.35 46.51 71.60
N ASP A 337 17.54 46.91 72.06
CA ASP A 337 18.49 47.75 71.29
C ASP A 337 18.96 47.04 70.00
N LYS A 338 19.12 45.71 70.02
CA LYS A 338 19.45 44.91 68.84
C LYS A 338 18.31 44.79 67.83
N PHE A 339 17.08 44.62 68.32
CA PHE A 339 15.88 44.51 67.48
C PHE A 339 15.56 45.84 66.77
N GLU A 340 15.78 46.96 67.43
CA GLU A 340 15.58 48.30 66.86
C GLU A 340 16.60 48.63 65.76
N SER A 341 17.85 48.14 65.87
CA SER A 341 18.87 48.31 64.84
C SER A 341 18.60 47.46 63.57
N LYS A 342 18.07 46.24 63.72
CA LYS A 342 17.71 45.36 62.58
C LYS A 342 16.45 45.84 61.87
N ARG A 343 15.47 46.40 62.58
CA ARG A 343 14.26 46.99 62.00
C ARG A 343 14.60 48.18 61.07
N LYS A 344 15.52 49.07 61.48
CA LYS A 344 16.00 50.18 60.63
C LYS A 344 16.74 49.72 59.37
N GLN A 345 17.43 48.58 59.40
CA GLN A 345 18.06 48.00 58.21
C GLN A 345 17.06 47.30 57.28
N MET A 346 16.01 46.70 57.84
CA MET A 346 14.96 46.02 57.07
C MET A 346 14.04 47.02 56.36
N ASP A 347 13.71 48.15 57.00
CA ASP A 347 12.93 49.24 56.39
C ASP A 347 13.72 49.94 55.26
N ALA A 348 15.04 50.09 55.38
CA ALA A 348 15.90 50.66 54.33
C ALA A 348 16.15 49.72 53.14
N LEU A 349 16.10 48.39 53.34
CA LEU A 349 16.16 47.40 52.26
C LEU A 349 14.80 47.24 51.56
N LEU A 350 13.68 47.27 52.29
CA LEU A 350 12.35 47.11 51.70
C LEU A 350 11.90 48.32 50.85
N GLU A 351 12.42 49.53 51.13
CA GLU A 351 12.10 50.74 50.35
C GLU A 351 12.86 50.84 49.02
N LYS A 352 14.08 50.26 48.94
CA LYS A 352 14.92 50.29 47.72
C LYS A 352 14.91 49.00 46.89
N VAL A 353 14.61 47.85 47.51
CA VAL A 353 14.79 46.53 46.88
C VAL A 353 13.47 45.95 46.37
N GLY A 354 12.31 46.37 46.87
CA GLY A 354 11.02 45.76 46.52
C GLY A 354 10.58 45.93 45.06
N LEU A 355 10.73 47.11 44.46
CA LEU A 355 10.22 47.38 43.10
C LEU A 355 11.26 47.17 42.00
N ALA A 356 12.52 47.54 42.24
CA ALA A 356 13.59 47.40 41.25
C ALA A 356 13.98 45.93 41.04
N THR A 357 14.00 45.13 42.11
CA THR A 357 14.34 43.71 42.02
C THR A 357 13.20 42.92 41.38
N ASP A 358 11.94 43.25 41.66
CA ASP A 358 10.79 42.61 41.00
C ASP A 358 10.72 42.95 39.50
N ALA A 359 11.07 44.18 39.13
CA ALA A 359 11.25 44.57 37.72
C ALA A 359 12.37 43.76 37.05
N ASP A 360 13.52 43.59 37.71
CA ASP A 360 14.65 42.85 37.15
C ASP A 360 14.36 41.34 37.03
N VAL A 361 13.66 40.76 38.00
CA VAL A 361 13.19 39.38 37.96
C VAL A 361 12.19 39.17 36.82
N THR A 362 11.24 40.09 36.62
CA THR A 362 10.27 40.00 35.51
C THR A 362 10.93 40.18 34.14
N ILE A 363 11.90 41.07 34.00
CA ILE A 363 12.69 41.23 32.77
C ILE A 363 13.55 39.98 32.50
N THR A 364 14.19 39.43 33.53
CA THR A 364 14.99 38.21 33.42
C THR A 364 14.13 37.02 33.01
N GLN A 365 12.93 36.90 33.59
CA GLN A 365 11.95 35.90 33.17
C GLN A 365 11.54 36.11 31.70
N ALA A 366 11.26 37.35 31.28
CA ALA A 366 10.94 37.64 29.88
C ALA A 366 12.05 37.16 28.93
N ASN A 367 13.31 37.46 29.23
CA ASN A 367 14.46 37.02 28.41
C ASN A 367 14.58 35.48 28.36
N LYS A 368 14.23 34.78 29.45
CA LYS A 368 14.19 33.32 29.49
C LYS A 368 13.08 32.75 28.61
N GLU A 369 11.88 33.34 28.67
CA GLU A 369 10.77 32.99 27.77
C GLU A 369 11.11 33.28 26.31
N GLU A 370 11.76 34.41 26.00
CA GLU A 370 12.23 34.77 24.64
C GLU A 370 13.16 33.71 24.07
N LYS A 371 14.19 33.33 24.85
CA LYS A 371 15.16 32.31 24.45
C LYS A 371 14.48 30.98 24.18
N THR A 372 13.59 30.56 25.08
CA THR A 372 12.84 29.30 24.97
C THR A 372 11.94 29.31 23.73
N ALA A 373 11.25 30.43 23.47
CA ALA A 373 10.44 30.62 22.27
C ALA A 373 11.29 30.52 20.99
N ASN A 374 12.46 31.15 20.94
CA ASN A 374 13.34 31.11 19.78
C ASN A 374 13.92 29.71 19.53
N ASP A 375 14.30 28.99 20.59
CA ASP A 375 14.80 27.61 20.51
C ASP A 375 13.70 26.64 19.99
N LEU A 376 12.48 26.75 20.52
CA LEU A 376 11.31 26.00 20.04
C LEU A 376 10.96 26.35 18.58
N ARG A 377 11.02 27.63 18.21
CA ARG A 377 10.75 28.08 16.83
C ARG A 377 11.75 27.49 15.85
N LYS A 378 13.04 27.53 16.19
CA LYS A 378 14.11 26.99 15.34
C LYS A 378 13.96 25.48 15.17
N SER A 379 13.66 24.77 16.25
CA SER A 379 13.46 23.32 16.23
C SER A 379 12.20 22.93 15.45
N GLY A 380 11.09 23.64 15.66
CA GLY A 380 9.84 23.44 14.94
C GLY A 380 9.98 23.72 13.43
N LEU A 381 10.67 24.80 13.04
CA LEU A 381 10.94 25.09 11.62
C LEU A 381 11.82 24.02 10.97
N LEU A 382 12.86 23.56 11.67
CA LEU A 382 13.73 22.49 11.18
C LEU A 382 12.96 21.18 10.94
N LEU A 383 12.13 20.76 11.90
CA LEU A 383 11.25 19.59 11.74
C LEU A 383 10.23 19.78 10.63
N LEU A 384 9.68 20.98 10.47
CA LEU A 384 8.76 21.28 9.38
C LEU A 384 9.43 21.14 8.01
N TYR A 385 10.64 21.68 7.83
CA TYR A 385 11.42 21.49 6.59
C TYR A 385 11.72 20.02 6.31
N ILE A 386 12.05 19.23 7.33
CA ILE A 386 12.23 17.78 7.20
C ILE A 386 10.93 17.12 6.74
N SER A 387 9.78 17.50 7.30
CA SER A 387 8.47 16.95 6.91
C SER A 387 8.09 17.31 5.46
N ILE A 388 8.40 18.53 5.01
CA ILE A 388 8.21 18.95 3.61
C ILE A 388 9.12 18.16 2.68
N GLY A 389 10.40 17.99 3.04
CA GLY A 389 11.33 17.15 2.28
C GLY A 389 10.86 15.70 2.20
N LEU A 390 10.34 15.15 3.30
CA LEU A 390 9.74 13.81 3.34
C LEU A 390 8.50 13.71 2.46
N LEU A 391 7.63 14.72 2.45
CA LEU A 391 6.46 14.78 1.58
C LEU A 391 6.88 14.79 0.10
N VAL A 392 7.81 15.66 -0.28
CA VAL A 392 8.31 15.70 -1.66
C VAL A 392 8.94 14.35 -2.04
N ALA A 393 9.74 13.73 -1.17
CA ALA A 393 10.32 12.43 -1.42
C ALA A 393 9.27 11.31 -1.56
N MET A 394 8.25 11.28 -0.69
CA MET A 394 7.19 10.26 -0.71
C MET A 394 6.22 10.40 -1.89
N PHE A 395 6.08 11.61 -2.43
CA PHE A 395 5.16 11.94 -3.51
C PHE A 395 5.86 12.30 -4.83
N ALA A 396 7.18 12.20 -4.92
CA ALA A 396 7.95 12.51 -6.13
C ALA A 396 7.41 11.77 -7.36
N GLU A 397 7.15 10.46 -7.21
CA GLU A 397 6.57 9.61 -8.25
C GLU A 397 5.17 10.05 -8.67
N PHE A 398 4.34 10.50 -7.72
CA PHE A 398 2.98 10.98 -8.01
C PHE A 398 2.98 12.29 -8.79
N ILE A 399 3.99 13.15 -8.57
CA ILE A 399 4.12 14.44 -9.24
C ILE A 399 4.84 14.26 -10.60
N GLY A 400 5.34 13.06 -10.92
CA GLY A 400 6.15 12.81 -12.11
C GLY A 400 7.51 13.51 -12.05
N VAL A 401 7.96 13.86 -10.83
CA VAL A 401 9.32 14.33 -10.62
C VAL A 401 10.19 13.10 -10.48
N ASP A 402 10.73 12.65 -11.60
CA ASP A 402 11.81 11.67 -11.58
C ASP A 402 13.06 12.30 -10.96
N LEU A 403 13.13 12.32 -9.62
CA LEU A 403 14.32 12.75 -8.88
C LEU A 403 15.54 11.84 -9.15
N VAL A 404 15.35 10.74 -9.90
CA VAL A 404 16.35 9.69 -10.16
C VAL A 404 16.35 9.25 -11.64
N SER A 405 15.92 10.06 -12.62
CA SER A 405 15.85 9.59 -14.03
C SER A 405 17.17 9.58 -14.80
N GLU A 406 18.26 10.20 -14.31
CA GLU A 406 19.54 10.22 -15.06
C GLU A 406 20.70 9.50 -14.40
N SER A 407 20.55 9.00 -13.18
CA SER A 407 21.56 8.16 -12.56
C SER A 407 21.05 6.72 -12.58
N SER A 408 21.74 5.82 -13.29
CA SER A 408 21.47 4.38 -13.30
C SER A 408 21.59 3.69 -11.92
N LYS A 409 21.76 4.48 -10.86
CA LYS A 409 21.77 4.06 -9.47
C LYS A 409 20.34 4.14 -8.94
N THR A 410 19.74 2.98 -8.73
CA THR A 410 18.45 2.87 -8.04
C THR A 410 18.57 3.39 -6.60
N PHE A 411 17.45 3.69 -5.93
CA PHE A 411 17.45 4.05 -4.50
C PHE A 411 18.14 2.98 -3.62
N ASN A 412 18.19 1.71 -4.09
CA ASN A 412 18.99 0.65 -3.49
C ASN A 412 20.51 0.90 -3.57
N ASP A 413 21.02 1.49 -4.66
CA ASP A 413 22.43 1.91 -4.77
C ASP A 413 22.73 3.13 -3.90
N LEU A 414 21.78 4.07 -3.76
CA LEU A 414 21.95 5.23 -2.87
C LEU A 414 21.98 4.80 -1.39
N THR A 415 21.14 3.83 -1.00
CA THR A 415 21.17 3.26 0.37
C THR A 415 22.43 2.42 0.64
N TRP A 416 23.03 1.81 -0.39
CA TRP A 416 24.34 1.14 -0.30
C TRP A 416 25.52 2.12 -0.24
N GLU A 417 25.52 3.22 -0.98
CA GLU A 417 26.59 4.24 -0.93
C GLU A 417 26.62 5.02 0.39
N PHE A 418 25.49 5.16 1.08
CA PHE A 418 25.45 5.68 2.45
C PHE A 418 25.73 4.61 3.53
N GLY A 419 25.89 3.34 3.15
CA GLY A 419 26.17 2.23 4.09
C GLY A 419 25.08 2.03 5.15
N ILE A 420 23.87 2.56 4.94
CA ILE A 420 22.74 2.40 5.86
C ILE A 420 22.01 1.13 5.44
N SER A 421 22.48 -0.02 5.92
CA SER A 421 21.73 -1.28 5.81
C SER A 421 20.27 -1.07 6.24
N ARG A 422 19.33 -1.87 5.72
CA ARG A 422 17.91 -1.79 6.13
C ARG A 422 17.68 -1.94 7.65
N SER A 423 18.68 -2.46 8.39
CA SER A 423 18.73 -2.51 9.85
C SER A 423 19.23 -1.22 10.53
N LEU A 424 19.86 -0.31 9.80
CA LEU A 424 20.42 0.95 10.30
C LEU A 424 19.40 2.10 10.29
N ILE A 425 18.28 2.05 9.56
CA ILE A 425 17.25 3.12 9.63
C ILE A 425 16.68 3.27 11.06
N PRO A 426 16.31 2.19 11.78
CA PRO A 426 15.97 2.28 13.20
C PRO A 426 17.13 2.84 14.04
N ALA A 427 18.38 2.49 13.72
CA ALA A 427 19.56 2.98 14.43
C ALA A 427 19.84 4.47 14.17
N VAL A 428 19.62 4.97 12.95
CA VAL A 428 19.77 6.39 12.60
C VAL A 428 18.66 7.21 13.25
N LEU A 429 17.42 6.73 13.24
CA LEU A 429 16.33 7.36 14.00
C LEU A 429 16.61 7.32 15.51
N PHE A 430 17.19 6.24 16.02
CA PHE A 430 17.67 6.15 17.40
C PHE A 430 18.78 7.16 17.69
N ILE A 431 19.76 7.33 16.79
CA ILE A 431 20.84 8.31 16.91
C ILE A 431 20.31 9.75 16.85
N ILE A 432 19.38 10.07 15.94
CA ILE A 432 18.75 11.40 15.86
C ILE A 432 17.97 11.70 17.15
N SER A 433 17.20 10.72 17.63
CA SER A 433 16.47 10.82 18.89
C SER A 433 17.43 10.98 20.08
N TRP A 434 18.56 10.27 20.07
CA TRP A 434 19.60 10.35 21.10
C TRP A 434 20.33 11.70 21.08
N ILE A 435 20.62 12.25 19.89
CA ILE A 435 21.17 13.59 19.71
C ILE A 435 20.19 14.64 20.25
N MET A 436 18.89 14.52 19.94
CA MET A 436 17.84 15.39 20.52
C MET A 436 17.83 15.34 22.05
N LEU A 437 17.94 14.15 22.64
CA LEU A 437 18.01 13.95 24.10
C LEU A 437 19.26 14.60 24.72
N ILE A 438 20.41 14.49 24.06
CA ILE A 438 21.67 15.10 24.50
C ILE A 438 21.60 16.63 24.39
N THR A 439 21.04 17.17 23.30
CA THR A 439 20.87 18.62 23.13
C THR A 439 19.91 19.19 24.17
N ASN A 440 18.84 18.47 24.52
CA ASN A 440 17.91 18.90 25.57
C ASN A 440 18.53 18.85 26.97
N ARG A 441 19.41 17.86 27.25
CA ARG A 441 20.15 17.79 28.54
C ARG A 441 21.05 19.00 28.80
N LYS A 442 21.59 19.65 27.76
CA LYS A 442 22.41 20.85 27.94
C LYS A 442 21.60 22.07 28.39
N VAL A 443 20.30 22.13 28.10
CA VAL A 443 19.41 23.23 28.51
C VAL A 443 19.01 23.13 29.99
N SER A 444 19.04 21.92 30.57
CA SER A 444 18.59 21.65 31.94
C SER A 444 19.64 21.90 33.04
N LYS A 445 20.88 22.27 32.71
CA LYS A 445 21.95 22.38 33.72
C LYS A 445 21.79 23.52 34.74
N ASP A 446 20.86 24.46 34.53
CA ASP A 446 20.63 25.62 35.41
C ASP A 446 19.43 25.47 36.36
N THR A 447 18.83 24.29 36.50
CA THR A 447 17.67 24.11 37.39
C THR A 447 17.80 22.85 38.24
N ASP A 448 17.84 23.03 39.56
CA ASP A 448 17.98 22.02 40.63
C ASP A 448 16.85 20.97 40.72
N LYS A 449 16.00 20.83 39.69
CA LYS A 449 14.85 19.93 39.70
C LYS A 449 15.19 18.59 39.03
N LYS A 450 15.71 17.66 39.84
CA LYS A 450 15.89 16.24 39.45
C LYS A 450 14.62 15.52 38.98
N ASN A 451 13.42 16.07 39.23
CA ASN A 451 12.15 15.44 38.89
C ASN A 451 11.65 15.73 37.46
N GLU A 452 12.26 16.66 36.72
CA GLU A 452 11.83 16.96 35.34
C GLU A 452 12.40 15.98 34.30
N LEU A 453 13.31 15.08 34.67
CA LEU A 453 13.91 14.12 33.73
C LEU A 453 12.92 13.02 33.27
N VAL A 454 11.98 12.63 34.14
CA VAL A 454 11.05 11.52 33.91
C VAL A 454 10.14 11.76 32.69
N PRO A 455 9.48 12.92 32.52
CA PRO A 455 8.66 13.20 31.32
C PRO A 455 9.44 13.08 30.01
N TYR A 456 10.70 13.56 29.96
CA TYR A 456 11.51 13.48 28.75
C TYR A 456 11.90 12.04 28.41
N VAL A 457 12.20 11.22 29.41
CA VAL A 457 12.50 9.79 29.22
C VAL A 457 11.27 9.03 28.74
N ILE A 458 10.09 9.32 29.28
CA ILE A 458 8.82 8.71 28.83
C ILE A 458 8.49 9.14 27.40
N MET A 459 8.60 10.43 27.09
CA MET A 459 8.40 10.94 25.72
C MET A 459 9.37 10.27 24.74
N PHE A 460 10.65 10.13 25.12
CA PHE A 460 11.66 9.47 24.30
C PHE A 460 11.35 7.99 24.05
N LEU A 461 11.01 7.24 25.10
CA LEU A 461 10.56 5.85 25.00
C LEU A 461 9.33 5.74 24.09
N SER A 462 8.38 6.67 24.19
CA SER A 462 7.19 6.67 23.34
C SER A 462 7.52 6.90 21.87
N ILE A 463 8.49 7.78 21.56
CA ILE A 463 8.94 8.02 20.18
C ILE A 463 9.63 6.77 19.63
N ILE A 464 10.50 6.12 20.39
CA ILE A 464 11.18 4.88 19.93
C ILE A 464 10.15 3.77 19.69
N MET A 465 9.25 3.56 20.65
CA MET A 465 8.23 2.52 20.58
C MET A 465 7.26 2.79 19.41
N PHE A 466 6.85 4.05 19.24
CA PHE A 466 6.07 4.47 18.08
C PHE A 466 6.81 4.22 16.77
N THR A 467 8.08 4.61 16.66
CA THR A 467 8.88 4.43 15.44
C THR A 467 9.03 2.94 15.10
N TYR A 468 9.23 2.10 16.12
CA TYR A 468 9.28 0.64 15.97
C TYR A 468 7.95 0.09 15.47
N LEU A 469 6.85 0.36 16.18
CA LEU A 469 5.50 -0.08 15.77
C LEU A 469 5.11 0.45 14.39
N PHE A 470 5.46 1.69 14.09
CA PHE A 470 5.19 2.31 12.81
C PHE A 470 5.99 1.63 11.68
N SER A 471 7.26 1.30 11.92
CA SER A 471 8.08 0.55 10.95
C SER A 471 7.58 -0.88 10.71
N GLU A 472 7.02 -1.51 11.75
CA GLU A 472 6.43 -2.84 11.68
C GLU A 472 5.06 -2.80 10.98
N PHE A 473 4.23 -1.80 11.30
CA PHE A 473 2.88 -1.61 10.77
C PHE A 473 2.87 -1.17 9.31
N VAL A 474 3.68 -0.16 8.96
CA VAL A 474 3.87 0.26 7.56
C VAL A 474 4.61 -0.84 6.79
N GLY A 475 5.43 -1.63 7.48
CA GLY A 475 6.23 -2.69 6.91
C GLY A 475 7.38 -2.12 6.09
N ILE A 476 8.60 -2.64 6.33
CA ILE A 476 9.77 -2.34 5.47
C ILE A 476 9.48 -2.68 3.99
N LYS A 477 8.50 -3.56 3.74
CA LYS A 477 7.99 -3.88 2.40
C LYS A 477 7.31 -2.72 1.67
N PHE A 478 6.62 -1.81 2.37
CA PHE A 478 5.93 -0.69 1.73
C PHE A 478 6.89 0.29 1.03
N LEU A 479 8.10 0.43 1.56
CA LEU A 479 9.17 1.20 0.91
C LEU A 479 9.89 0.41 -0.19
N SER A 480 9.89 -0.93 -0.14
CA SER A 480 10.59 -1.76 -1.14
C SER A 480 9.72 -2.19 -2.32
N ASP A 481 8.41 -2.26 -2.16
CA ASP A 481 7.46 -2.70 -3.20
C ASP A 481 7.01 -1.52 -4.10
N ILE A 482 7.68 -0.37 -3.98
CA ILE A 482 7.54 0.78 -4.88
C ILE A 482 8.04 0.42 -6.31
N GLU A 483 8.85 -0.62 -6.47
CA GLU A 483 9.33 -1.04 -7.79
C GLU A 483 8.23 -1.72 -8.63
N LYS A 484 7.76 -0.96 -9.63
CA LYS A 484 7.23 -1.43 -10.92
C LYS A 484 5.96 -2.29 -10.90
N THR A 485 4.97 -1.96 -10.07
CA THR A 485 3.61 -2.31 -10.47
C THR A 485 3.09 -1.20 -11.39
N GLY A 486 3.08 -1.45 -12.70
CA GLY A 486 2.58 -0.52 -13.73
C GLY A 486 1.07 -0.24 -13.66
N ASN A 487 0.47 -0.42 -12.49
CA ASN A 487 -0.94 -0.17 -12.23
C ASN A 487 -1.05 1.13 -11.42
N SER A 488 -2.06 1.92 -11.75
CA SER A 488 -2.42 3.18 -11.09
C SER A 488 -2.20 3.15 -9.57
N PRO A 489 -1.65 4.22 -8.97
CA PRO A 489 -1.34 4.25 -7.55
C PRO A 489 -2.58 3.91 -6.71
N ASN A 490 -2.43 2.96 -5.80
CA ASN A 490 -3.51 2.56 -4.92
C ASN A 490 -3.85 3.73 -3.98
N LEU A 491 -5.13 4.08 -3.89
CA LEU A 491 -5.63 5.11 -2.97
C LEU A 491 -5.18 4.85 -1.52
N ILE A 492 -5.09 3.58 -1.14
CA ILE A 492 -4.64 3.16 0.19
C ILE A 492 -3.19 3.62 0.44
N ASP A 493 -2.30 3.43 -0.52
CA ASP A 493 -0.88 3.81 -0.41
C ASP A 493 -0.73 5.34 -0.32
N PHE A 494 -1.53 6.07 -1.09
CA PHE A 494 -1.59 7.53 -1.02
C PHE A 494 -2.01 8.00 0.38
N VAL A 495 -3.11 7.44 0.93
CA VAL A 495 -3.62 7.81 2.25
C VAL A 495 -2.61 7.49 3.34
N PHE A 496 -1.92 6.35 3.28
CA PHE A 496 -0.88 6.00 4.25
C PHE A 496 0.32 6.94 4.17
N ARG A 497 0.84 7.26 2.98
CA ARG A 497 1.93 8.24 2.81
C ARG A 497 1.53 9.61 3.36
N PHE A 498 0.30 10.04 3.10
CA PHE A 498 -0.22 11.31 3.60
C PHE A 498 -0.33 11.33 5.13
N MET A 499 -0.91 10.30 5.74
CA MET A 499 -1.01 10.17 7.20
C MET A 499 0.36 10.13 7.88
N THR A 500 1.34 9.51 7.24
CA THR A 500 2.74 9.49 7.70
C THR A 500 3.31 10.90 7.78
N VAL A 501 3.16 11.69 6.71
CA VAL A 501 3.64 13.08 6.70
C VAL A 501 2.93 13.90 7.77
N LEU A 502 1.60 13.77 7.90
CA LEU A 502 0.85 14.48 8.95
C LEU A 502 1.38 14.15 10.34
N LEU A 503 1.63 12.88 10.62
CA LEU A 503 2.12 12.44 11.90
C LEU A 503 3.54 13.00 12.20
N VAL A 504 4.43 12.99 11.21
CA VAL A 504 5.78 13.57 11.35
C VAL A 504 5.73 15.10 11.49
N SER A 505 4.76 15.76 10.86
CA SER A 505 4.59 17.22 10.95
C SER A 505 3.96 17.69 12.28
N SER A 506 3.22 16.82 12.97
CA SER A 506 2.48 17.19 14.20
C SER A 506 3.39 17.73 15.33
N PRO A 507 4.53 17.10 15.69
CA PRO A 507 5.46 17.66 16.66
C PRO A 507 6.03 19.02 16.24
N ALA A 508 6.26 19.23 14.93
CA ALA A 508 6.75 20.51 14.40
C ALA A 508 5.73 21.63 14.65
N ILE A 509 4.46 21.37 14.32
CA ILE A 509 3.35 22.30 14.54
C ILE A 509 3.18 22.59 16.03
N TYR A 510 3.26 21.56 16.87
CA TYR A 510 3.18 21.72 18.32
C TYR A 510 4.29 22.64 18.86
N MET A 511 5.56 22.42 18.47
CA MET A 511 6.67 23.28 18.89
C MET A 511 6.50 24.73 18.45
N LEU A 512 5.97 24.97 17.24
CA LEU A 512 5.68 26.31 16.76
C LEU A 512 4.54 26.98 17.55
N LYS A 513 3.52 26.22 17.94
CA LYS A 513 2.42 26.70 18.79
C LYS A 513 2.91 27.04 20.20
N GLU A 514 3.69 26.17 20.81
CA GLU A 514 4.26 26.40 22.14
C GLU A 514 5.25 27.58 22.12
N SER A 515 6.06 27.71 21.07
CA SER A 515 6.90 28.89 20.83
C SER A 515 6.10 30.20 20.84
N ALA A 516 4.94 30.25 20.17
CA ALA A 516 4.07 31.41 20.18
C ALA A 516 3.48 31.69 21.56
N ALA A 517 3.12 30.64 22.31
CA ALA A 517 2.67 30.80 23.69
C ALA A 517 3.76 31.40 24.60
N HIS A 518 5.01 30.95 24.46
CA HIS A 518 6.16 31.53 25.17
C HIS A 518 6.42 32.99 24.76
N ARG A 519 6.29 33.36 23.48
CA ARG A 519 6.34 34.78 23.08
C ARG A 519 5.21 35.62 23.67
N GLY A 520 4.02 35.06 23.82
CA GLY A 520 2.92 35.71 24.54
C GLY A 520 3.29 36.01 25.99
N LYS A 521 3.88 35.03 26.69
CA LYS A 521 4.37 35.19 28.07
C LYS A 521 5.52 36.19 28.16
N GLU A 522 6.49 36.12 27.26
CA GLU A 522 7.59 37.07 27.13
C GLU A 522 7.08 38.51 27.04
N ASN A 523 6.21 38.79 26.06
CA ASN A 523 5.64 40.12 25.87
C ASN A 523 4.93 40.63 27.13
N LEU A 524 4.16 39.75 27.80
CA LEU A 524 3.48 40.08 29.04
C LEU A 524 4.46 40.41 30.17
N TYR A 525 5.49 39.59 30.37
CA TYR A 525 6.51 39.83 31.40
C TYR A 525 7.31 41.10 31.11
N ARG A 526 7.62 41.37 29.84
CA ARG A 526 8.35 42.57 29.43
C ARG A 526 7.52 43.84 29.60
N GLN A 527 6.22 43.78 29.27
CA GLN A 527 5.28 44.86 29.54
C GLN A 527 5.18 45.14 31.05
N ARG A 528 5.02 44.09 31.87
CA ARG A 528 4.96 44.22 33.34
C ARG A 528 6.26 44.78 33.93
N GLY A 529 7.40 44.26 33.51
CA GLY A 529 8.71 44.76 33.94
C GLY A 529 8.89 46.24 33.60
N THR A 530 8.55 46.64 32.36
CA THR A 530 8.62 48.05 31.93
C THR A 530 7.65 48.92 32.76
N GLN A 531 6.42 48.47 32.97
CA GLN A 531 5.45 49.20 33.80
C GLN A 531 5.96 49.35 35.24
N LEU A 532 6.48 48.28 35.87
CA LEU A 532 7.07 48.32 37.23
C LEU A 532 8.22 49.32 37.34
N VAL A 533 9.12 49.35 36.35
CA VAL A 533 10.21 50.34 36.30
C VAL A 533 9.65 51.77 36.24
N THR A 534 8.66 52.02 35.36
CA THR A 534 8.11 53.38 35.16
C THR A 534 7.23 53.88 36.31
N ILE A 535 6.55 52.98 37.05
CA ILE A 535 5.68 53.34 38.17
C ILE A 535 6.43 54.11 39.26
N SER A 536 7.69 53.73 39.52
CA SER A 536 8.51 54.41 40.52
C SER A 536 8.70 55.90 40.20
N GLY A 537 8.94 56.24 38.92
CA GLY A 537 9.07 57.62 38.46
C GLY A 537 7.76 58.40 38.47
N TYR A 538 6.62 57.77 38.12
CA TYR A 538 5.33 58.46 38.21
C TYR A 538 4.86 58.67 39.66
N LEU A 539 5.19 57.76 40.58
CA LEU A 539 4.82 57.86 42.00
C LEU A 539 5.71 58.84 42.79
N SER A 540 6.88 59.24 42.28
CA SER A 540 7.70 60.25 42.93
C SER A 540 7.13 61.66 42.79
N ASP A 541 6.35 61.91 41.73
CA ASP A 541 5.82 63.24 41.42
C ASP A 541 4.43 63.49 42.04
N LEU A 542 3.81 62.45 42.60
CA LEU A 542 2.49 62.51 43.23
C LEU A 542 2.58 62.84 44.73
N LYS A 543 1.70 63.72 45.21
CA LYS A 543 1.48 63.99 46.64
C LYS A 543 1.03 62.71 47.37
N ASP A 544 1.26 62.62 48.69
CA ASP A 544 1.10 61.37 49.45
C ASP A 544 -0.34 60.79 49.45
N GLU A 545 -1.36 61.64 49.41
CA GLU A 545 -2.77 61.22 49.44
C GLU A 545 -3.19 60.43 48.17
N PRO A 546 -3.04 60.96 46.93
CA PRO A 546 -3.36 60.18 45.72
C PRO A 546 -2.39 59.02 45.47
N LYS A 547 -1.18 59.05 46.03
CA LYS A 547 -0.17 58.01 45.87
C LYS A 547 -0.62 56.66 46.43
N ALA A 548 -1.35 56.65 47.54
CA ALA A 548 -1.88 55.42 48.15
C ALA A 548 -2.97 54.77 47.28
N GLU A 549 -3.89 55.56 46.72
CA GLU A 549 -4.96 55.07 45.85
C GLU A 549 -4.41 54.55 44.51
N VAL A 550 -3.46 55.26 43.90
CA VAL A 550 -2.79 54.82 42.67
C VAL A 550 -2.03 53.51 42.90
N LYS A 551 -1.33 53.35 44.05
CA LYS A 551 -0.69 52.08 44.43
C LYS A 551 -1.70 50.93 44.55
N LYS A 552 -2.87 51.18 45.14
CA LYS A 552 -3.93 50.16 45.29
C LYS A 552 -4.51 49.73 43.94
N GLN A 553 -4.74 50.68 43.02
CA GLN A 553 -5.22 50.38 41.68
C GLN A 553 -4.17 49.66 40.83
N LEU A 554 -2.90 50.04 40.95
CA LEU A 554 -1.77 49.34 40.33
C LEU A 554 -1.69 47.90 40.86
N ALA A 555 -1.68 47.70 42.18
CA ALA A 555 -1.67 46.36 42.75
C ALA A 555 -2.85 45.51 42.24
N LYS A 556 -4.05 46.08 42.16
CA LYS A 556 -5.22 45.39 41.61
C LYS A 556 -5.02 44.95 40.15
N ASN A 557 -4.46 45.81 39.30
CA ASN A 557 -4.21 45.49 37.88
C ASN A 557 -3.02 44.53 37.68
N PHE A 558 -1.98 44.61 38.51
CA PHE A 558 -0.80 43.74 38.42
C PHE A 558 -1.06 42.33 38.94
N PHE A 559 -1.81 42.21 40.03
CA PHE A 559 -2.10 40.93 40.68
C PHE A 559 -3.43 40.31 40.24
N SER A 560 -4.28 41.01 39.48
CA SER A 560 -5.38 40.35 38.78
C SER A 560 -4.81 39.42 37.71
N PHE A 561 -5.10 38.13 37.82
CA PHE A 561 -4.75 37.14 36.81
C PHE A 561 -5.40 37.52 35.48
N HIS A 562 -4.61 38.05 34.55
CA HIS A 562 -5.05 38.20 33.17
C HIS A 562 -4.95 36.84 32.49
N ASP A 563 -6.06 36.11 32.42
CA ASP A 563 -6.24 34.89 31.60
C ASP A 563 -6.32 35.21 30.09
N GLY A 564 -5.62 36.27 29.65
CA GLY A 564 -5.56 36.64 28.26
C GLY A 564 -4.97 35.48 27.46
N LYS A 565 -5.84 34.75 26.74
CA LYS A 565 -5.42 33.70 25.80
C LYS A 565 -4.38 34.31 24.87
N ALA A 566 -3.22 33.66 24.76
CA ALA A 566 -2.15 34.11 23.88
C ALA A 566 -2.71 34.31 22.47
N ASP A 567 -2.33 35.41 21.82
CA ASP A 567 -2.71 35.68 20.44
C ASP A 567 -2.01 34.67 19.51
N THR A 568 -2.69 33.58 19.20
CA THR A 568 -2.20 32.53 18.30
C THR A 568 -2.54 32.79 16.84
N SER A 569 -3.03 33.98 16.48
CA SER A 569 -3.45 34.30 15.09
C SER A 569 -2.33 34.13 14.05
N ASN A 570 -1.07 34.27 14.46
CA ASN A 570 0.10 34.09 13.60
C ASN A 570 0.61 32.64 13.52
N VAL A 571 0.04 31.72 14.30
CA VAL A 571 0.33 30.28 14.18
C VAL A 571 -0.67 29.68 13.21
N PRO A 572 -0.23 28.96 12.16
CA PRO A 572 -1.14 28.28 11.24
C PRO A 572 -2.09 27.37 12.02
N ASP A 573 -3.38 27.71 12.06
CA ASP A 573 -4.39 26.86 12.65
C ASP A 573 -4.71 25.74 11.66
N PHE A 574 -3.97 24.63 11.80
CA PHE A 574 -4.06 23.49 10.89
C PHE A 574 -5.49 22.95 10.79
N ILE A 575 -6.26 22.95 11.89
CA ILE A 575 -7.64 22.47 11.89
C ILE A 575 -8.53 23.42 11.10
N LYS A 576 -8.36 24.73 11.29
CA LYS A 576 -9.08 25.74 10.50
C LYS A 576 -8.73 25.63 9.01
N ASN A 577 -7.44 25.58 8.68
CA ASN A 577 -6.96 25.48 7.30
C ASN A 577 -7.40 24.16 6.63
N MET A 578 -7.41 23.05 7.38
CA MET A 578 -7.89 21.75 6.88
C MET A 578 -9.41 21.77 6.65
N ASN A 579 -10.19 22.39 7.54
CA ASN A 579 -11.63 22.56 7.35
C ASN A 579 -11.94 23.44 6.13
N GLU A 580 -11.17 24.50 5.92
CA GLU A 580 -11.28 25.35 4.72
C GLU A 580 -10.92 24.55 3.46
N ALA A 581 -9.84 23.77 3.48
CA ALA A 581 -9.46 22.90 2.36
C ALA A 581 -10.50 21.79 2.06
N ILE A 582 -11.08 21.16 3.08
CA ILE A 582 -12.17 20.18 2.94
C ILE A 582 -13.42 20.84 2.35
N SER A 583 -13.75 22.05 2.81
CA SER A 583 -14.87 22.84 2.25
C SER A 583 -14.64 23.14 0.78
N LEU A 584 -13.41 23.54 0.42
CA LEU A 584 -13.00 23.82 -0.96
C LEU A 584 -13.07 22.55 -1.83
N ALA A 585 -12.58 21.41 -1.32
CA ALA A 585 -12.67 20.12 -2.02
C ALA A 585 -14.13 19.68 -2.22
N LYS A 586 -14.98 19.80 -1.19
CA LYS A 586 -16.43 19.53 -1.30
C LYS A 586 -17.13 20.44 -2.31
N SER A 587 -16.67 21.68 -2.46
CA SER A 587 -17.20 22.61 -3.46
C SER A 587 -16.75 22.31 -4.90
N ILE A 588 -15.63 21.60 -5.07
CA ILE A 588 -15.06 21.24 -6.38
C ILE A 588 -15.63 19.91 -6.89
N THR A 589 -16.05 18.98 -6.02
CA THR A 589 -16.71 17.74 -6.46
C THR A 589 -18.08 18.08 -7.05
N PRO A 590 -18.30 17.96 -8.37
CA PRO A 590 -19.58 18.31 -8.97
C PRO A 590 -20.63 17.39 -8.38
N THR A 591 -21.66 17.97 -7.77
CA THR A 591 -22.86 17.25 -7.34
C THR A 591 -23.49 16.65 -8.61
N THR A 592 -23.19 15.38 -8.88
CA THR A 592 -23.94 14.55 -9.82
C THR A 592 -25.34 14.40 -9.25
N ASN A 593 -26.20 15.37 -9.55
CA ASN A 593 -27.64 15.29 -9.37
C ASN A 593 -28.15 14.18 -10.29
N HIS A 594 -28.15 12.94 -9.80
CA HIS A 594 -29.06 11.93 -10.31
C HIS A 594 -30.47 12.31 -9.86
N GLN A 595 -31.13 13.04 -10.75
CA GLN A 595 -32.56 13.31 -10.69
C GLN A 595 -33.29 11.96 -10.83
N PRO A 596 -34.04 11.48 -9.82
CA PRO A 596 -34.80 10.26 -9.95
C PRO A 596 -35.91 10.51 -10.97
N ALA A 597 -35.94 9.69 -12.02
CA ALA A 597 -37.02 9.68 -13.00
C ALA A 597 -38.33 9.38 -12.27
N SER A 598 -39.22 10.37 -12.25
CA SER A 598 -40.59 10.24 -11.77
C SER A 598 -41.35 9.26 -12.66
N SER A 599 -41.73 8.11 -12.10
CA SER A 599 -42.68 7.17 -12.70
C SER A 599 -44.10 7.73 -12.57
N ASP A 600 -44.53 8.49 -13.58
CA ASP A 600 -45.95 8.77 -13.84
C ASP A 600 -46.60 7.51 -14.43
N ALA A 601 -47.15 6.65 -13.57
CA ALA A 601 -48.08 5.61 -13.99
C ALA A 601 -49.51 6.16 -13.87
N LYS A 602 -50.04 6.67 -14.99
CA LYS A 602 -51.44 7.06 -15.15
C LYS A 602 -52.34 5.83 -15.07
N ASP A 603 -53.24 5.91 -14.10
CA ASP A 603 -54.57 5.31 -14.10
C ASP A 603 -55.30 5.62 -15.42
N SER A 604 -55.72 4.59 -16.15
CA SER A 604 -56.90 4.68 -17.01
C SER A 604 -57.50 3.30 -17.32
N ASN A 605 -58.65 3.05 -16.68
CA ASN A 605 -59.90 2.58 -17.30
C ASN A 605 -60.03 1.09 -17.70
N SER A 606 -60.94 0.34 -17.06
CA SER A 606 -62.29 0.19 -17.60
C SER A 606 -63.24 -0.55 -16.64
N LYS A 607 -64.43 0.05 -16.47
CA LYS A 607 -65.67 -0.61 -16.05
C LYS A 607 -66.52 -0.80 -17.32
N SER A 608 -67.18 -1.95 -17.40
CA SER A 608 -68.47 -2.23 -18.05
C SER A 608 -68.58 -2.10 -19.57
N ASN A 609 -68.54 -3.24 -20.28
CA ASN A 609 -69.74 -3.92 -20.78
C ASN A 609 -69.42 -5.33 -21.29
#